data_AF-A0A5M8NSV3-F1
#
_entry.id   AF-A0A5M8NSV3-F1
#
_cell.length_a   1.000
_cell.length_b   1.000
_cell.length_c   1.000
_cell.angle_alpha   90.00
_cell.angle_beta   90.00
_cell.angle_gamma   90.00
#
_symmetry.space_group_name_H-M   'P 1'
#
loop_
_entity.id
_entity.type
_entity.pdbx_description
1 polymer ?
#
loop_
_entity_poly.entity_id
_entity_poly.type
_entity_poly.pdbx_seq_one_letter_code
_entity_poly.pdbx_strand_id
1 'polypeptide(L)'
;MTSAGLAVGGATNVLNAKSYSQVVGANKKINMACIGIGDRGEQIINDFEKTGLMNVVALCDVDMGAPHTRKIMGKYPNAKQFKDFRVMFDQIGNEIEAVSVAVPDHSHFPIAMTAMSLGKHVYVEKPMARTFYEAELM
;
A
#
# COMPACT_ATOMS: atom_id res chain seq x y z
N MET A 1 -44.57 7.39 57.85
CA MET A 1 -44.95 6.94 56.49
C MET A 1 -44.74 8.12 55.56
N THR A 2 -43.57 8.20 54.92
CA THR A 2 -43.18 9.30 54.02
C THR A 2 -43.27 8.83 52.57
N SER A 3 -43.93 9.66 51.76
CA SER A 3 -44.33 9.39 50.38
C SER A 3 -43.34 9.98 49.37
N ALA A 4 -43.15 9.23 48.27
CA ALA A 4 -42.87 9.60 46.88
C ALA A 4 -41.78 10.63 46.50
N GLY A 5 -40.95 10.23 45.52
CA GLY A 5 -40.18 11.14 44.67
C GLY A 5 -39.10 10.46 43.82
N LEU A 6 -39.47 9.56 42.91
CA LEU A 6 -38.54 8.92 41.96
C LEU A 6 -38.23 9.91 40.82
N ALA A 7 -37.05 10.52 40.82
CA ALA A 7 -36.60 11.38 39.71
C ALA A 7 -36.07 10.50 38.57
N VAL A 8 -36.82 10.43 37.47
CA VAL A 8 -36.35 9.88 36.18
C VAL A 8 -35.36 10.88 35.59
N GLY A 9 -34.09 10.78 36.01
CA GLY A 9 -32.98 11.49 35.39
C GLY A 9 -32.59 10.77 34.11
N GLY A 10 -32.90 11.39 32.96
CA GLY A 10 -32.61 10.86 31.64
C GLY A 10 -31.13 10.46 31.51
N ALA A 11 -30.91 9.19 31.16
CA ALA A 11 -29.63 8.74 30.64
C ALA A 11 -29.44 9.37 29.25
N THR A 12 -28.94 10.60 29.21
CA THR A 12 -28.27 11.09 28.02
C THR A 12 -27.02 10.23 27.88
N ASN A 13 -27.11 9.21 27.02
CA ASN A 13 -25.93 8.55 26.48
C ASN A 13 -25.12 9.63 25.80
N VAL A 14 -24.20 10.25 26.53
CA VAL A 14 -23.17 11.11 25.98
C VAL A 14 -22.27 10.17 25.19
N LEU A 15 -22.65 9.98 23.92
CA LEU A 15 -21.85 9.30 22.92
C LEU A 15 -20.54 10.10 22.84
N ASN A 16 -19.53 9.58 23.51
CA ASN A 16 -18.20 10.15 23.55
C ASN A 16 -17.70 10.25 22.10
N ALA A 17 -17.54 11.47 21.58
CA ALA A 17 -17.10 11.73 20.21
C ALA A 17 -15.76 11.04 19.86
N LYS A 18 -14.97 10.67 20.87
CA LYS A 18 -13.75 9.85 20.72
C LYS A 18 -14.01 8.42 20.26
N SER A 19 -15.22 7.89 20.38
CA SER A 19 -15.58 6.56 19.88
C SER A 19 -15.79 6.54 18.36
N TYR A 20 -16.23 7.67 17.77
CA TYR A 20 -16.36 7.80 16.32
C TYR A 20 -15.00 7.92 15.62
N SER A 21 -13.99 8.47 16.28
CA SER A 21 -12.61 8.52 15.74
C SER A 21 -11.86 7.19 15.85
N GLN A 22 -12.47 6.16 16.43
CA GLN A 22 -11.96 4.79 16.49
C GLN A 22 -12.76 3.82 15.62
N VAL A 23 -13.75 4.32 14.86
CA VAL A 23 -14.33 3.55 13.77
C VAL A 23 -13.24 3.38 12.72
N VAL A 24 -12.91 2.13 12.40
CA VAL A 24 -12.00 1.67 11.35
C VAL A 24 -12.58 2.03 9.96
N GLY A 25 -12.77 3.33 9.72
CA GLY A 25 -13.58 3.85 8.61
C GLY A 25 -13.35 5.33 8.26
N ALA A 26 -12.34 6.00 8.83
CA ALA A 26 -11.90 7.32 8.37
C ALA A 26 -10.67 7.20 7.45
N ASN A 27 -10.85 6.60 6.27
CA ASN A 27 -10.02 6.67 5.04
C ASN A 27 -8.49 6.91 5.19
N LYS A 28 -7.76 6.11 5.99
CA LYS A 28 -6.30 6.08 5.85
C LYS A 28 -5.95 5.32 4.56
N LYS A 29 -5.51 6.04 3.53
CA LYS A 29 -4.90 5.42 2.34
C LYS A 29 -3.57 4.78 2.72
N ILE A 30 -3.28 3.63 2.13
CA ILE A 30 -2.03 2.89 2.29
C ILE A 30 -0.98 3.53 1.39
N ASN A 31 0.16 3.89 1.96
CA ASN A 31 1.31 4.37 1.21
C ASN A 31 1.95 3.19 0.47
N MET A 32 1.76 3.15 -0.85
CA MET A 32 2.22 2.06 -1.71
C MET A 32 3.36 2.51 -2.61
N ALA A 33 4.40 1.68 -2.72
CA ALA A 33 5.42 1.78 -3.75
C ALA A 33 5.13 0.79 -4.89
N CYS A 34 5.22 1.25 -6.13
CA CYS A 34 4.99 0.40 -7.30
C CYS A 34 6.33 0.09 -7.98
N ILE A 35 6.70 -1.18 -8.02
CA ILE A 35 7.97 -1.66 -8.57
C ILE A 35 7.67 -2.45 -9.84
N GLY A 36 8.11 -1.93 -10.98
CA GLY A 36 7.65 -2.34 -12.31
C GLY A 36 6.35 -1.62 -12.66
N ILE A 37 6.45 -0.58 -13.48
CA ILE A 37 5.33 0.34 -13.78
C ILE A 37 4.93 0.35 -15.26
N GLY A 38 5.62 -0.45 -16.09
CA GLY A 38 5.24 -0.67 -17.49
C GLY A 38 4.04 -1.61 -17.64
N ASP A 39 3.40 -1.58 -18.82
CA ASP A 39 2.34 -2.48 -19.31
C ASP A 39 1.51 -3.17 -18.21
N ARG A 40 1.95 -4.34 -17.73
CA ARG A 40 1.23 -5.10 -16.70
C ARG A 40 1.16 -4.37 -15.36
N GLY A 41 2.27 -3.76 -14.92
CA GLY A 41 2.32 -2.87 -13.75
C GLY A 41 1.32 -1.73 -13.85
N GLU A 42 1.16 -1.12 -15.03
CA GLU A 42 0.16 -0.07 -15.26
C GLU A 42 -1.26 -0.56 -14.93
N GLN A 43 -1.63 -1.74 -15.42
CA GLN A 43 -2.96 -2.33 -15.19
C GLN A 43 -3.22 -2.57 -13.71
N ILE A 44 -2.24 -3.13 -12.99
CA ILE A 44 -2.34 -3.43 -11.56
C ILE A 44 -2.47 -2.15 -10.75
N ILE A 45 -1.66 -1.14 -11.06
CA ILE A 45 -1.72 0.17 -10.39
C ILE A 45 -3.11 0.80 -10.60
N ASN A 46 -3.65 0.72 -11.82
CA ASN A 46 -5.00 1.20 -12.12
C ASN A 46 -6.08 0.42 -11.37
N ASP A 47 -5.92 -0.89 -11.16
CA ASP A 47 -6.85 -1.71 -10.39
C ASP A 47 -6.79 -1.38 -8.90
N PHE A 48 -5.59 -1.17 -8.34
CA PHE A 48 -5.44 -0.68 -6.97
C PHE A 48 -6.02 0.72 -6.79
N GLU A 49 -5.89 1.60 -7.77
CA GLU A 49 -6.45 2.95 -7.71
C GLU A 49 -7.98 2.92 -7.59
N LYS A 50 -8.66 2.01 -8.32
CA LYS A 50 -10.12 1.85 -8.25
C LYS A 50 -10.62 1.51 -6.85
N THR A 51 -9.79 0.91 -6.00
CA THR A 51 -10.16 0.63 -4.60
C THR A 51 -10.33 1.89 -3.77
N GLY A 52 -9.71 3.01 -4.19
CA GLY A 52 -9.69 4.26 -3.42
C GLY A 52 -8.79 4.24 -2.17
N LEU A 53 -8.15 3.10 -1.88
CA LEU A 53 -7.36 2.88 -0.67
C LEU A 53 -5.86 3.12 -0.87
N MET A 54 -5.41 3.36 -2.09
CA MET A 54 -3.97 3.50 -2.41
C MET A 54 -3.53 4.96 -2.47
N ASN A 55 -2.38 5.26 -1.86
CA ASN A 55 -1.60 6.47 -2.08
C ASN A 55 -0.23 6.09 -2.66
N VAL A 56 0.05 6.44 -3.92
CA VAL A 56 1.30 6.08 -4.59
C VAL A 56 2.41 7.03 -4.14
N VAL A 57 3.33 6.55 -3.30
CA VAL A 57 4.45 7.35 -2.77
C VAL A 57 5.72 7.22 -3.61
N ALA A 58 5.88 6.08 -4.29
CA ALA A 58 7.07 5.78 -5.06
C ALA A 58 6.76 4.96 -6.32
N LEU A 59 7.49 5.26 -7.38
CA LEU A 59 7.52 4.50 -8.63
C LEU A 59 8.96 4.04 -8.86
N CYS A 60 9.15 2.74 -9.08
CA CYS A 60 10.45 2.17 -9.33
C CYS A 60 10.44 1.36 -10.63
N ASP A 61 11.26 1.74 -11.59
CA ASP A 61 11.45 1.00 -12.84
C ASP A 61 12.84 1.25 -13.42
N VAL A 62 13.41 0.24 -14.09
CA VAL A 62 14.73 0.39 -14.72
C VAL A 62 14.67 1.33 -15.94
N ASP A 63 13.53 1.34 -16.64
CA ASP A 63 13.33 2.14 -17.86
C ASP A 63 12.32 3.29 -17.65
N MET A 64 12.72 4.28 -16.85
CA MET A 64 11.91 5.48 -16.58
C MET A 64 11.73 6.41 -17.80
N GLY A 65 12.35 6.11 -18.95
CA GLY A 65 12.24 6.91 -20.18
C GLY A 65 11.26 6.33 -21.21
N ALA A 66 10.91 5.06 -21.07
CA ALA A 66 10.09 4.36 -22.04
C ALA A 66 8.66 4.93 -22.19
N PRO A 67 8.03 4.75 -23.35
CA PRO A 67 6.60 5.05 -23.53
C PRO A 67 5.69 4.37 -22.51
N HIS A 68 5.99 3.12 -22.11
CA HIS A 68 5.15 2.35 -21.21
C HIS A 68 5.23 2.81 -19.74
N THR A 69 6.35 3.38 -19.29
CA THR A 69 6.49 3.90 -17.91
C THR A 69 5.98 5.33 -17.77
N ARG A 70 6.16 6.17 -18.81
CA ARG A 70 5.77 7.58 -18.82
C ARG A 70 4.29 7.82 -18.49
N LYS A 71 3.40 6.88 -18.84
CA LYS A 71 1.97 7.00 -18.57
C LYS A 71 1.66 7.00 -17.07
N ILE A 72 2.23 6.06 -16.30
CA ILE A 72 2.06 6.03 -14.84
C ILE A 72 2.80 7.19 -14.17
N MET A 73 3.99 7.52 -14.64
CA MET A 73 4.75 8.67 -14.13
C MET A 73 3.99 9.99 -14.30
N GLY A 74 3.34 10.20 -15.45
CA GLY A 74 2.51 11.37 -15.69
C GLY A 74 1.21 11.38 -14.88
N LYS A 75 0.68 10.21 -14.52
CA LYS A 75 -0.50 10.06 -13.67
C LYS A 75 -0.21 10.34 -12.19
N TYR A 76 0.99 9.99 -11.72
CA TYR A 76 1.45 10.22 -10.35
C TYR A 76 2.71 11.10 -10.32
N PRO A 77 2.61 12.39 -10.72
CA PRO A 77 3.77 13.28 -10.85
C PRO A 77 4.46 13.58 -9.51
N ASN A 78 3.74 13.40 -8.39
CA ASN A 78 4.27 13.63 -7.04
C ASN A 78 4.95 12.40 -6.44
N ALA A 79 4.83 11.21 -7.07
CA ALA A 79 5.48 10.01 -6.58
C ALA A 79 7.00 10.10 -6.84
N LYS A 80 7.79 9.76 -5.83
CA LYS A 80 9.25 9.73 -5.94
C LYS A 80 9.66 8.63 -6.92
N GLN A 81 10.61 8.95 -7.81
CA GLN A 81 11.00 8.09 -8.92
C GLN A 81 12.35 7.45 -8.66
N PHE A 82 12.44 6.12 -8.82
CA PHE A 82 13.64 5.35 -8.58
C PHE A 82 13.92 4.41 -9.75
N LYS A 83 15.21 4.16 -10.00
CA LYS A 83 15.63 3.11 -10.95
C LYS A 83 16.01 1.80 -10.27
N ASP A 84 16.18 1.83 -8.95
CA ASP A 84 16.63 0.70 -8.15
C ASP A 84 15.79 0.63 -6.86
N PHE A 85 15.18 -0.53 -6.63
CA PHE A 85 14.31 -0.75 -5.47
C PHE A 85 15.09 -0.73 -4.16
N ARG A 86 16.39 -1.04 -4.18
CA ARG A 86 17.25 -1.01 -2.98
C ARG A 86 17.44 0.43 -2.53
N VAL A 87 17.80 1.31 -3.46
CA VAL A 87 17.92 2.76 -3.22
C VAL A 87 16.59 3.36 -2.78
N MET A 88 15.48 2.90 -3.37
CA MET A 88 14.14 3.29 -2.94
C MET A 88 13.88 2.94 -1.48
N PHE A 89 14.13 1.69 -1.06
CA PHE A 89 13.96 1.28 0.32
C PHE A 89 14.91 2.01 1.28
N ASP A 90 16.15 2.26 0.88
CA ASP A 90 17.13 3.00 1.69
C ASP A 90 16.70 4.44 1.95
N GLN A 91 16.16 5.12 0.93
CA GLN A 91 15.81 6.55 1.03
C GLN A 91 14.44 6.78 1.68
N ILE A 92 13.45 5.94 1.36
CA ILE A 92 12.06 6.20 1.73
C ILE A 92 11.33 4.96 2.25
N GLY A 93 12.05 3.90 2.61
CA GLY A 93 11.46 2.66 3.12
C GLY A 93 10.55 2.88 4.33
N ASN A 94 10.82 3.89 5.16
CA ASN A 94 9.97 4.24 6.31
C ASN A 94 8.61 4.88 5.91
N GLU A 95 8.51 5.45 4.72
CA GLU A 95 7.27 6.05 4.20
C GLU A 95 6.36 5.01 3.51
N ILE A 96 6.92 3.84 3.16
CA ILE A 96 6.26 2.77 2.42
C ILE A 96 5.61 1.78 3.40
N GLU A 97 4.33 1.48 3.22
CA GLU A 97 3.58 0.48 3.98
C GLU A 97 3.37 -0.81 3.17
N ALA A 98 3.14 -0.69 1.86
CA ALA A 98 2.95 -1.81 0.96
C ALA A 98 3.72 -1.63 -0.36
N VAL A 99 4.02 -2.73 -1.04
CA VAL A 99 4.63 -2.72 -2.37
C VAL A 99 3.84 -3.57 -3.35
N SER A 100 3.74 -3.11 -4.59
CA SER A 100 3.33 -3.93 -5.73
C SER A 100 4.56 -4.28 -6.57
N VAL A 101 4.71 -5.57 -6.89
CA VAL A 101 5.85 -6.10 -7.64
C VAL A 101 5.33 -6.69 -8.94
N ALA A 102 5.57 -5.97 -10.04
CA ALA A 102 5.16 -6.32 -11.40
C ALA A 102 6.35 -6.20 -12.36
N VAL A 103 7.42 -6.91 -12.05
CA VAL A 103 8.68 -6.94 -12.82
C VAL A 103 8.82 -8.27 -13.56
N PRO A 104 9.90 -8.51 -14.34
CA PRO A 104 10.18 -9.85 -14.84
C PRO A 104 10.32 -10.88 -13.72
N ASP A 105 9.86 -12.11 -13.99
CA ASP A 105 9.76 -13.25 -13.07
C ASP A 105 11.00 -13.51 -12.20
N HIS A 106 12.21 -13.46 -12.78
CA HIS A 106 13.47 -13.68 -12.06
C HIS A 106 13.78 -12.62 -11.00
N SER A 107 13.12 -11.45 -11.05
CA SER A 107 13.31 -10.36 -10.10
C SER A 107 12.23 -10.30 -9.01
N HIS A 108 11.18 -11.13 -9.09
CA HIS A 108 10.13 -11.16 -8.07
C HIS A 108 10.67 -11.53 -6.69
N PHE A 109 11.38 -12.66 -6.59
CA PHE A 109 11.91 -13.17 -5.33
C PHE A 109 12.77 -12.17 -4.56
N PRO A 110 13.86 -11.58 -5.13
CA PRO A 110 14.70 -10.67 -4.36
C PRO A 110 13.96 -9.41 -3.90
N ILE A 111 13.03 -8.88 -4.71
CA ILE A 111 12.26 -7.68 -4.35
C ILE A 111 11.27 -8.02 -3.23
N ALA A 112 10.51 -9.10 -3.38
CA ALA A 112 9.49 -9.52 -2.43
C ALA A 112 10.11 -9.87 -1.08
N MET A 113 11.18 -10.68 -1.07
CA MET A 113 11.90 -11.03 0.17
C MET A 113 12.50 -9.81 0.86
N THR A 114 13.07 -8.87 0.10
CA THR A 114 13.58 -7.61 0.68
C THR A 114 12.44 -6.82 1.33
N ALA A 115 11.33 -6.63 0.62
CA ALA A 115 10.17 -5.93 1.16
C ALA A 115 9.58 -6.60 2.40
N MET A 116 9.43 -7.93 2.40
CA MET A 116 8.94 -8.69 3.55
C MET A 116 9.90 -8.60 4.74
N SER A 117 11.22 -8.67 4.51
CA SER A 117 12.23 -8.50 5.57
C SER A 117 12.19 -7.12 6.23
N LEU A 118 11.74 -6.10 5.49
CA LEU A 118 11.52 -4.73 5.98
C LEU A 118 10.12 -4.53 6.58
N GLY A 119 9.35 -5.61 6.76
CA GLY A 119 8.00 -5.60 7.33
C GLY A 119 6.94 -4.95 6.44
N LYS A 120 7.13 -4.94 5.12
CA LYS A 120 6.18 -4.35 4.16
C LYS A 120 5.16 -5.37 3.71
N HIS A 121 3.93 -4.93 3.46
CA HIS A 121 2.95 -5.75 2.77
C HIS A 121 3.33 -5.90 1.30
N VAL A 122 3.23 -7.09 0.74
CA VAL A 122 3.70 -7.36 -0.63
C VAL A 122 2.57 -7.94 -1.47
N TYR A 123 2.33 -7.30 -2.61
CA TYR A 123 1.62 -7.89 -3.73
C TYR A 123 2.63 -8.26 -4.80
N VAL A 124 2.65 -9.52 -5.25
CA VAL A 124 3.54 -10.01 -6.32
C VAL A 124 2.70 -10.54 -7.47
N GLU A 125 3.03 -10.13 -8.69
CA GLU A 125 2.40 -10.66 -9.89
C GLU A 125 2.71 -12.14 -10.13
N LYS A 126 1.88 -12.79 -10.95
CA LYS A 126 2.15 -14.16 -11.39
C LYS A 126 3.25 -14.20 -12.45
N PRO A 127 4.14 -15.20 -12.43
CA PRO A 127 4.33 -16.22 -11.38
C PRO A 127 5.01 -15.64 -10.14
N MET A 128 4.68 -16.14 -8.93
CA MET A 128 5.23 -15.60 -7.67
C MET A 128 6.76 -15.63 -7.59
N ALA A 129 7.37 -16.70 -8.10
CA ALA A 129 8.82 -16.90 -8.14
C ALA A 129 9.21 -17.80 -9.33
N ARG A 130 10.51 -17.94 -9.60
CA ARG A 130 11.03 -18.70 -10.75
C ARG A 130 11.31 -20.16 -10.42
N THR A 131 11.59 -20.48 -9.16
CA THR A 131 11.83 -21.86 -8.70
C THR A 131 10.92 -22.24 -7.54
N PHE A 132 10.67 -23.54 -7.35
CA PHE A 132 9.92 -24.03 -6.20
C PHE A 132 10.60 -23.66 -4.87
N TYR A 133 11.94 -23.69 -4.82
CA TYR A 133 12.68 -23.31 -3.63
C TYR A 133 12.52 -21.83 -3.28
N GLU A 134 12.56 -20.94 -4.28
CA GLU A 134 12.25 -19.52 -4.07
C GLU A 134 10.82 -19.33 -3.55
N ALA A 135 9.84 -20.10 -4.06
CA ALA A 135 8.45 -20.04 -3.60
C ALA A 135 8.26 -20.62 -2.18
N GLU A 136 9.02 -21.64 -1.77
CA GLU A 136 8.97 -22.18 -0.41
C GLU A 136 9.58 -21.24 0.65
N LEU A 137 10.53 -20.39 0.24
CA LEU A 137 11.17 -19.42 1.11
C LEU A 137 10.34 -18.13 1.29
N MET A 138 9.46 -17.83 0.33
CA MET A 138 8.56 -16.66 0.34
C MET A 138 7.28 -16.94 1.13
#